data_AF-A0A423GKV4-F1
#
_entry.id   AF-A0A423GKV4-F1
#
_cell.length_a   1.000
_cell.length_b   1.000
_cell.length_c   1.000
_cell.angle_alpha   90.00
_cell.angle_beta   90.00
_cell.angle_gamma   90.00
#
_symmetry.space_group_name_H-M   'P 1'
#
loop_
_entity.id
_entity.type
_entity.pdbx_description
1 polymer ?
#
loop_
_entity_poly.entity_id
_entity_poly.type
_entity_poly.pdbx_seq_one_letter_code
_entity_poly.pdbx_strand_id
1 'polypeptide(L)'
;MRKMALVVAVLVLAGCGQEKAGESKKPQAPVVSAPAVAAASQWDVLVQGETVQAISDLTGWLIEHSFVSYVVTQDGKQRVLVGPFNSKAEAEARQVELTAALAKAKKMNIESMVIEHITAQ
;
A
#
# COMPACT_ATOMS: atom_id res chain seq x y z
N MET A 1 27.48 -10.39 -15.58
CA MET A 1 27.34 -10.46 -17.06
C MET A 1 27.29 -11.91 -17.54
N ARG A 2 26.12 -12.56 -17.41
CA ARG A 2 25.76 -13.83 -18.07
C ARG A 2 24.25 -13.74 -18.31
N LYS A 3 23.84 -13.21 -19.47
CA LYS A 3 23.48 -13.92 -20.71
C LYS A 3 22.15 -14.67 -20.55
N MET A 4 21.13 -14.03 -21.13
CA MET A 4 19.76 -14.46 -21.35
C MET A 4 19.67 -15.89 -21.89
N ALA A 5 18.78 -16.69 -21.32
CA ALA A 5 18.20 -17.86 -21.97
C ALA A 5 16.77 -18.04 -21.43
N LEU A 6 15.82 -17.36 -22.07
CA LEU A 6 14.39 -17.61 -21.95
C LEU A 6 14.10 -18.97 -22.60
N VAL A 7 13.70 -19.96 -21.80
CA VAL A 7 13.10 -21.21 -22.29
C VAL A 7 11.69 -21.26 -21.74
N VAL A 8 10.73 -20.82 -22.55
CA VAL A 8 9.30 -21.04 -22.31
C VAL A 8 9.00 -22.46 -22.79
N ALA A 9 8.81 -23.37 -21.83
CA ALA A 9 8.23 -24.68 -22.07
C ALA A 9 6.71 -24.57 -21.88
N VAL A 10 5.97 -24.53 -22.99
CA VAL A 10 4.51 -24.72 -22.96
C VAL A 10 4.24 -26.20 -22.78
N LEU A 11 3.90 -26.59 -21.55
CA LEU A 11 3.25 -27.86 -21.25
C LEU A 11 1.75 -27.71 -21.52
N VAL A 12 1.30 -28.23 -22.66
CA VAL A 12 -0.12 -28.53 -22.91
C VAL A 12 -0.50 -29.68 -21.98
N LEU A 13 -1.21 -29.36 -20.91
CA LEU A 13 -2.04 -30.32 -20.18
C LEU A 13 -3.47 -30.19 -20.69
N ALA A 14 -3.78 -31.00 -21.70
CA ALA A 14 -5.14 -31.34 -22.06
C ALA A 14 -5.75 -32.17 -20.92
N GLY A 15 -6.26 -31.48 -19.89
CA GLY A 15 -7.21 -32.03 -18.93
C GLY A 15 -8.59 -32.04 -19.56
N CYS A 16 -8.85 -33.10 -20.34
CA CYS A 16 -10.13 -33.41 -20.95
C CYS A 16 -11.10 -33.81 -19.84
N GLY A 17 -11.96 -32.88 -19.44
CA GLY A 17 -13.07 -33.13 -18.53
C GLY A 17 -14.33 -32.52 -19.12
N GLN A 18 -14.94 -33.18 -20.10
CA GLN A 18 -16.39 -33.15 -20.26
C GLN A 18 -16.87 -34.17 -21.29
N GLU A 19 -17.50 -35.22 -20.77
CA GLU A 19 -18.37 -36.07 -21.56
C GLU A 19 -19.83 -35.61 -21.40
N LYS A 20 -20.31 -35.07 -22.53
CA LYS A 20 -21.66 -35.19 -23.10
C LYS A 20 -22.79 -34.42 -22.44
N ALA A 21 -23.67 -33.76 -23.20
CA ALA A 21 -23.74 -33.43 -24.63
C ALA A 21 -24.88 -32.40 -24.73
N GLY A 22 -24.68 -31.23 -25.33
CA GLY A 22 -24.79 -30.99 -26.77
C GLY A 22 -25.96 -30.01 -26.97
N GLU A 23 -26.03 -29.10 -27.94
CA GLU A 23 -25.11 -28.67 -28.99
C GLU A 23 -25.69 -27.34 -29.54
N SER A 24 -24.83 -26.45 -30.04
CA SER A 24 -25.12 -25.31 -30.95
C SER A 24 -25.66 -23.96 -30.42
N LYS A 25 -24.69 -23.05 -30.22
CA LYS A 25 -24.46 -21.75 -30.94
C LYS A 25 -25.20 -20.45 -30.49
N LYS A 26 -24.48 -19.60 -29.73
CA LYS A 26 -24.40 -18.13 -29.93
C LYS A 26 -23.10 -17.53 -29.31
N PRO A 27 -22.50 -16.46 -29.88
CA PRO A 27 -21.08 -16.08 -29.70
C PRO A 27 -20.67 -15.69 -28.28
N GLN A 28 -19.46 -16.14 -27.91
CA GLN A 28 -18.75 -15.71 -26.71
C GLN A 28 -18.43 -14.22 -26.82
N ALA A 29 -18.93 -13.45 -25.86
CA ALA A 29 -18.57 -12.06 -25.67
C ALA A 29 -17.04 -11.93 -25.49
N PRO A 30 -16.43 -10.85 -25.98
CA PRO A 30 -14.99 -10.64 -25.84
C PRO A 30 -14.65 -10.60 -24.34
N VAL A 31 -13.68 -11.41 -23.93
CA VAL A 31 -13.01 -11.23 -22.65
C VAL A 31 -12.31 -9.89 -22.70
N VAL A 32 -12.92 -8.88 -22.09
CA VAL A 32 -12.30 -7.59 -21.83
C VAL A 32 -11.14 -7.86 -20.88
N SER A 33 -9.91 -7.73 -21.37
CA SER A 33 -8.74 -7.65 -20.51
C SER A 33 -8.99 -6.53 -19.50
N ALA A 34 -9.12 -6.88 -18.23
CA ALA A 34 -9.16 -5.89 -17.17
C ALA A 34 -7.87 -5.04 -17.28
N PRO A 35 -7.97 -3.70 -17.18
CA PRO A 35 -6.79 -2.87 -17.29
C PRO A 35 -5.84 -3.24 -16.14
N ALA A 36 -4.56 -3.45 -16.47
CA ALA A 36 -3.52 -3.50 -15.45
C ALA A 36 -3.60 -2.18 -14.67
N VAL A 37 -3.96 -2.26 -13.39
CA VAL A 37 -3.98 -1.09 -12.52
C VAL A 37 -2.53 -0.59 -12.49
N ALA A 38 -2.26 0.54 -13.14
CA ALA A 38 -0.95 1.17 -13.07
C ALA A 38 -0.64 1.43 -11.60
N ALA A 39 0.60 1.15 -11.17
CA ALA A 39 1.05 1.51 -9.82
C ALA A 39 0.79 3.00 -9.60
N ALA A 40 -0.19 3.31 -8.75
CA ALA A 40 -0.51 4.68 -8.39
C ALA A 40 0.47 5.11 -7.30
N SER A 41 1.06 6.30 -7.44
CA SER A 41 1.79 6.92 -6.34
C SER A 41 0.84 7.10 -5.15
N GLN A 42 1.17 6.48 -4.02
CA GLN A 42 0.48 6.68 -2.75
C GLN A 42 1.29 7.64 -1.88
N TRP A 43 0.61 8.35 -0.99
CA TRP A 43 1.21 9.33 -0.09
C TRP A 43 0.90 9.00 1.35
N ASP A 44 1.85 9.20 2.24
CA ASP A 44 1.68 8.94 3.67
C ASP A 44 2.31 10.06 4.49
N VAL A 45 1.86 10.22 5.72
CA VAL A 45 2.55 11.04 6.72
C VAL A 45 3.35 10.11 7.62
N LEU A 46 4.66 10.12 7.45
CA LEU A 46 5.59 9.49 8.36
C LEU A 46 5.60 10.22 9.70
N VAL A 47 5.41 9.47 10.78
CA VAL A 47 5.44 9.96 12.16
C VAL A 47 6.56 9.24 12.90
N GLN A 48 7.55 10.00 13.35
CA GLN A 48 8.75 9.45 14.00
C GLN A 48 8.82 9.89 15.46
N GLY A 49 8.93 8.92 16.35
CA GLY A 49 9.37 9.11 17.73
C GLY A 49 10.78 8.55 17.93
N GLU A 50 11.48 9.01 18.97
CA GLU A 50 12.89 8.66 19.22
C GLU A 50 13.13 7.19 19.63
N THR A 51 12.13 6.48 20.15
CA THR A 51 12.31 5.13 20.71
C THR A 51 11.19 4.15 20.31
N VAL A 52 11.46 2.84 20.42
CA VAL A 52 10.46 1.80 20.16
C VAL A 52 9.29 1.87 21.14
N GLN A 53 9.53 2.20 22.41
CA GLN A 53 8.44 2.40 23.37
C GLN A 53 7.57 3.62 23.01
N ALA A 54 8.16 4.63 22.35
CA ALA A 54 7.41 5.73 21.78
C ALA A 54 6.53 5.30 20.59
N ILE A 55 6.83 4.20 19.88
CA ILE A 55 5.99 3.72 18.76
C ILE A 55 4.65 3.20 19.29
N SER A 56 4.65 2.38 20.34
CA SER A 56 3.40 1.85 20.91
C SER A 56 2.54 2.94 21.57
N ASP A 57 3.16 3.90 22.26
CA ASP A 57 2.45 5.08 22.81
C ASP A 57 1.88 5.95 21.67
N LEU A 58 2.69 6.19 20.63
CA LEU A 58 2.29 6.99 19.48
C LEU A 58 1.11 6.35 18.73
N THR A 59 1.15 5.04 18.45
CA THR A 59 0.03 4.38 17.76
C THR A 59 -1.23 4.40 18.58
N GLY A 60 -1.15 4.18 19.90
CA GLY A 60 -2.27 4.35 20.83
C GLY A 60 -2.87 5.76 20.76
N TRP A 61 -2.00 6.78 20.88
CA TRP A 61 -2.42 8.17 20.84
C TRP A 61 -3.05 8.57 19.50
N LEU A 62 -2.51 8.08 18.37
CA LEU A 62 -3.06 8.32 17.04
C LEU A 62 -4.47 7.73 16.90
N ILE A 63 -4.72 6.53 17.44
CA ILE A 63 -6.05 5.90 17.46
C ILE A 63 -7.02 6.75 18.27
N GLU A 64 -6.62 7.19 19.48
CA GLU A 64 -7.43 8.07 20.33
C GLU A 64 -7.78 9.40 19.65
N HIS A 65 -6.93 9.88 18.75
CA HIS A 65 -7.12 11.12 18.00
C HIS A 65 -7.66 10.91 16.58
N SER A 66 -8.16 9.72 16.27
CA SER A 66 -8.78 9.38 14.97
C SER A 66 -7.85 9.51 13.76
N PHE A 67 -6.54 9.34 13.96
CA PHE A 67 -5.58 9.19 12.87
C PHE A 67 -5.42 7.72 12.51
N VAL A 68 -5.84 7.36 11.30
CA VAL A 68 -5.64 6.01 10.76
C VAL A 68 -4.16 5.83 10.44
N SER A 69 -3.52 4.92 11.17
CA SER A 69 -2.08 4.68 11.07
C SER A 69 -1.74 3.19 10.95
N TYR A 70 -0.57 2.90 10.40
CA TYR A 70 0.00 1.57 10.28
C TYR A 70 1.52 1.61 10.51
N VAL A 71 2.08 0.49 10.93
CA VAL A 71 3.53 0.37 11.22
C VAL A 71 4.20 -0.38 10.07
N VAL A 72 5.30 0.18 9.57
CA VAL A 72 6.17 -0.46 8.58
C VAL A 72 7.58 -0.62 9.13
N THR A 73 8.29 -1.64 8.66
CA THR A 73 9.72 -1.77 8.92
C THR A 73 10.49 -1.29 7.69
N GLN A 74 11.19 -0.17 7.84
CA GLN A 74 12.03 0.41 6.79
C GLN A 74 13.47 0.51 7.29
N ASP A 75 14.43 -0.01 6.53
CA ASP A 75 15.86 -0.02 6.92
C ASP A 75 16.13 -0.68 8.28
N GLY A 76 15.35 -1.71 8.63
CA GLY A 76 15.43 -2.40 9.92
C GLY A 76 14.86 -1.61 11.11
N LYS A 77 14.24 -0.44 10.87
CA LYS A 77 13.59 0.39 11.89
C LYS A 77 12.09 0.40 11.68
N GLN A 78 11.34 0.27 12.76
CA GLN A 78 9.88 0.45 12.72
C GLN A 78 9.55 1.94 12.60
N ARG A 79 8.58 2.26 11.74
CA ARG A 79 8.08 3.60 11.50
C ARG A 79 6.56 3.57 11.48
N VAL A 80 5.93 4.64 11.96
CA VAL A 80 4.48 4.80 11.93
C VAL A 80 4.13 5.69 10.74
N LEU A 81 3.21 5.23 9.90
CA LEU A 81 2.68 5.98 8.76
C LEU A 81 1.19 6.26 9.00
N VAL A 82 0.74 7.46 8.67
CA VAL A 82 -0.67 7.85 8.65
C VAL A 82 -1.10 7.98 7.20
N GLY A 83 -2.18 7.29 6.81
CA GLY A 83 -2.58 7.13 5.41
C GLY A 83 -3.02 5.70 5.08
N PRO A 84 -2.95 5.26 3.81
CA PRO A 84 -2.41 5.98 2.65
C PRO A 84 -3.39 6.96 2.02
N PHE A 85 -2.86 8.02 1.40
CA PHE A 85 -3.58 9.08 0.71
C PHE A 85 -3.36 9.02 -0.81
N ASN A 86 -4.36 9.47 -1.57
CA ASN A 86 -4.33 9.44 -3.04
C ASN A 86 -3.60 10.64 -3.64
N SER A 87 -3.32 11.66 -2.84
CA SER A 87 -2.65 12.88 -3.29
C SER A 87 -1.77 13.46 -2.20
N LYS A 88 -0.71 14.15 -2.63
CA LYS A 88 0.19 14.87 -1.73
C LYS A 88 -0.56 15.93 -0.90
N ALA A 89 -1.49 16.64 -1.51
CA ALA A 89 -2.27 17.68 -0.86
C ALA A 89 -3.10 17.14 0.32
N GLU A 90 -3.69 15.95 0.17
CA GLU A 90 -4.41 15.29 1.27
C GLU A 90 -3.46 14.88 2.41
N ALA A 91 -2.28 14.34 2.07
CA ALA A 91 -1.26 13.99 3.06
C ALA A 91 -0.74 15.23 3.80
N GLU A 92 -0.49 16.34 3.11
CA GLU A 92 -0.08 17.62 3.70
C GLU A 92 -1.15 18.20 4.62
N ALA A 93 -2.43 18.16 4.20
CA ALA A 93 -3.54 18.58 5.06
C ALA A 93 -3.59 17.75 6.35
N ARG A 94 -3.45 16.42 6.24
CA ARG A 94 -3.39 15.54 7.41
C ARG A 94 -2.15 15.72 8.27
N GLN A 95 -1.00 16.03 7.67
CA GLN A 95 0.20 16.38 8.41
C GLN A 95 -0.05 17.62 9.28
N VAL A 96 -0.65 18.69 8.74
CA VAL A 96 -0.94 19.91 9.50
C VAL A 96 -1.87 19.64 10.68
N GLU A 97 -2.94 18.87 10.46
CA GLU A 97 -3.86 18.48 11.54
C GLU A 97 -3.15 17.65 12.61
N LEU A 98 -2.30 16.70 12.20
CA LEU A 98 -1.50 15.88 13.11
C LEU A 98 -0.52 16.73 13.92
N THR A 99 0.26 17.60 13.27
CA THR A 99 1.23 18.47 13.94
C THR A 99 0.53 19.40 14.94
N ALA A 100 -0.63 19.96 14.59
CA ALA A 100 -1.42 20.79 15.51
C ALA A 100 -1.91 19.99 16.74
N ALA A 101 -2.36 18.76 16.53
CA ALA A 101 -2.79 17.88 17.61
C ALA A 101 -1.61 17.47 18.52
N LEU A 102 -0.45 17.14 17.95
CA LEU A 102 0.77 16.83 18.69
C LEU A 102 1.26 18.03 19.52
N ALA A 103 1.25 19.23 18.94
CA ALA A 103 1.62 20.46 19.63
C ALA A 103 0.67 20.76 20.80
N LYS A 104 -0.65 20.59 20.60
CA LYS A 104 -1.65 20.73 21.67
C LYS A 104 -1.43 19.73 22.80
N ALA A 105 -1.02 18.50 22.46
CA ALA A 105 -0.64 17.46 23.41
C ALA A 105 0.76 17.61 24.01
N LYS A 106 1.50 18.68 23.63
CA LYS A 106 2.91 18.93 24.04
C LYS A 106 3.87 17.80 23.67
N LYS A 107 3.55 17.00 22.65
CA LYS A 107 4.40 15.92 22.11
C LYS A 107 5.42 16.48 21.10
N MET A 108 6.30 17.37 21.57
CA MET A 108 7.26 18.09 20.71
C MET A 108 8.46 17.22 20.25
N ASN A 109 8.60 16.02 20.80
CA ASN A 109 9.66 15.09 20.40
C ASN A 109 9.25 14.18 19.22
N ILE A 110 8.05 14.40 18.67
CA ILE A 110 7.50 13.62 17.58
C ILE A 110 7.48 14.49 16.33
N GLU A 111 8.12 13.99 15.28
CA GLU A 111 8.19 14.67 13.98
C GLU A 111 7.24 14.02 12.98
N SER A 112 6.66 14.82 12.09
CA SER A 112 5.77 14.36 11.02
C SER A 112 6.26 14.85 9.65
N MET A 113 6.34 13.98 8.66
CA MET A 113 6.84 14.26 7.31
C MET A 113 5.97 13.58 6.24
N VAL A 114 5.60 14.29 5.18
CA VAL A 114 4.93 13.67 4.02
C VAL A 114 5.93 12.90 3.16
N ILE A 115 5.62 11.66 2.84
CA ILE A 115 6.44 10.77 2.01
C ILE A 115 5.61 10.16 0.87
N GLU A 116 6.25 9.88 -0.27
CA GLU A 116 5.66 9.19 -1.41
C GLU A 116 6.05 7.71 -1.37
N HIS A 117 5.06 6.84 -1.56
CA HIS A 117 5.22 5.40 -1.71
C HIS A 117 4.78 4.99 -3.11
N ILE A 118 5.71 4.44 -3.89
CA ILE A 118 5.35 3.74 -5.12
C ILE A 118 5.06 2.29 -4.74
N THR A 119 3.79 1.90 -4.73
CA THR A 119 3.40 0.49 -4.66
C THR A 119 3.79 -0.19 -5.97
N ALA A 120 5.04 -0.63 -6.06
CA ALA A 120 5.45 -1.55 -7.11
C ALA A 120 4.71 -2.88 -6.87
N GLN A 121 3.89 -3.28 -7.85
CA GLN A 121 3.19 -4.57 -7.88
C GLN A 121 4.16 -5.74 -8.11
#